data_AF-A0A6I5WH39-F1
#
_entry.id   AF-A0A6I5WH39-F1
#
_cell.length_a   1.000
_cell.length_b   1.000
_cell.length_c   1.000
_cell.angle_alpha   90.00
_cell.angle_beta   90.00
_cell.angle_gamma   90.00
#
_symmetry.space_group_name_H-M   'P 1'
#
loop_
_entity.id
_entity.type
_entity.pdbx_description
1 polymer ?
#
loop_
_entity_poly.entity_id
_entity_poly.type
_entity_poly.pdbx_seq_one_letter_code
_entity_poly.pdbx_strand_id
1 'polypeptide(L)'
;MDIRVSAADEPAEARPGVERFNTLREVEARIRELAGGAYSVLTVHSPKRKAPDPARLATYLDWLAAGSSWRTILPRSVLATPGYLDYSLVLHRAGDLHRVADVPVQQMVIIDRTYAFVPAVPDTYAAAALQLTEPGVVAALADLFQQAWDRATDLELACESQPTDEQRQVLSLMSSVDKDSVAARRMGVSLRTYHRHVAHVMSRLGAANRFQAAARAKERGWI
;
A
#
# COMPACT_ATOMS: atom_id res chain seq x y z
N MET A 1 -40.55 29.67 50.49
CA MET A 1 -40.68 28.25 50.11
C MET A 1 -39.81 28.07 48.89
N ASP A 2 -38.65 27.48 49.12
CA ASP A 2 -37.62 27.22 48.13
C ASP A 2 -38.12 26.27 47.04
N ILE A 3 -37.84 26.61 45.79
CA ILE A 3 -37.72 25.61 44.73
C ILE A 3 -36.37 25.86 44.07
N ARG A 4 -35.36 25.12 44.57
CA ARG A 4 -34.10 24.88 43.86
C ARG A 4 -34.45 24.17 42.56
N VAL A 5 -34.38 24.89 41.44
CA VAL A 5 -34.31 24.25 40.13
C VAL A 5 -32.88 23.74 39.97
N SER A 6 -32.76 22.41 40.00
CA SER A 6 -31.56 21.64 39.72
C SER A 6 -30.95 22.12 38.41
N ALA A 7 -29.66 22.46 38.44
CA ALA A 7 -28.85 22.59 37.24
C ALA A 7 -28.97 21.25 36.49
N ALA A 8 -29.62 21.29 35.33
CA ALA A 8 -29.54 20.19 34.39
C ALA A 8 -28.09 20.10 33.95
N ASP A 9 -27.54 18.88 33.99
CA ASP A 9 -26.25 18.52 33.40
C ASP A 9 -26.13 19.19 32.03
N GLU A 10 -25.16 20.09 31.89
CA GLU A 10 -24.68 20.50 30.59
C GLU A 10 -24.19 19.23 29.87
N PRO A 11 -24.70 18.90 28.67
CA PRO A 11 -24.16 17.78 27.92
C PRO A 11 -22.67 18.04 27.68
N ALA A 12 -21.84 17.12 28.16
CA ALA A 12 -20.40 17.10 27.95
C ALA A 12 -20.08 17.48 26.50
N GLU A 13 -19.29 18.54 26.31
CA GLU A 13 -18.91 19.08 25.01
C GLU A 13 -18.63 17.96 24.00
N ALA A 14 -19.49 17.87 22.98
CA ALA A 14 -19.30 16.96 21.86
C ALA A 14 -17.96 17.31 21.20
N ARG A 15 -16.94 16.49 21.47
CA ARG A 15 -15.67 16.55 20.75
C ARG A 15 -15.96 16.42 19.26
N PRO A 16 -15.34 17.24 18.39
CA PRO A 16 -15.72 17.26 17.00
C PRO A 16 -15.47 15.88 16.38
N GLY A 17 -16.45 15.37 15.62
CA GLY A 17 -16.34 14.13 14.84
C GLY A 17 -15.20 14.12 13.81
N VAL A 18 -14.49 15.25 13.68
CA VAL A 18 -13.34 15.51 12.82
C VAL A 18 -12.29 16.31 13.59
N GLU A 19 -11.08 15.77 13.73
CA GLU A 19 -9.90 16.45 14.27
C GLU A 19 -8.85 16.59 13.16
N ARG A 20 -8.22 17.76 13.03
CA ARG A 20 -7.22 18.04 11.99
C ARG A 20 -5.80 18.07 12.57
N PHE A 21 -4.92 17.30 11.96
CA PHE A 21 -3.48 17.29 12.22
C PHE A 21 -2.75 18.02 11.10
N ASN A 22 -1.78 18.86 11.44
CA ASN A 22 -1.12 19.75 10.48
C ASN A 22 0.27 19.27 10.07
N THR A 23 0.75 18.17 10.64
CA THR A 23 2.04 17.57 10.28
C THR A 23 1.96 16.06 10.19
N LEU A 24 2.78 15.46 9.32
CA LEU A 24 2.91 14.01 9.26
C LEU A 24 3.36 13.40 10.59
N ARG A 25 4.23 14.10 11.34
CA ARG A 25 4.76 13.62 12.61
C ARG A 25 3.67 13.46 13.66
N GLU A 26 2.76 14.43 13.78
CA GLU A 26 1.63 14.36 14.70
C GLU A 26 0.69 13.22 14.31
N VAL A 27 0.37 13.08 13.03
CA VAL A 27 -0.47 11.99 12.51
C VAL A 27 0.16 10.62 12.81
N GLU A 28 1.44 10.44 12.52
CA GLU A 28 2.15 9.18 12.80
C GLU A 28 2.26 8.88 14.30
N ALA A 29 2.42 9.91 15.14
CA ALA A 29 2.43 9.73 16.59
C ALA A 29 1.06 9.28 17.08
N ARG A 30 -0.02 9.95 16.62
CA ARG A 30 -1.39 9.63 17.02
C ARG A 30 -1.84 8.25 16.56
N ILE A 31 -1.57 7.88 15.30
CA ILE A 31 -1.86 6.54 14.78
C ILE A 31 -1.13 5.48 15.62
N ARG A 32 0.13 5.72 15.98
CA ARG A 32 0.93 4.77 16.77
C ARG A 32 0.41 4.62 18.20
N GLU A 33 0.04 5.72 18.84
CA GLU A 33 -0.58 5.71 20.16
C GLU A 33 -1.84 4.83 20.16
N LEU A 34 -2.74 5.04 19.19
CA LEU A 34 -3.98 4.27 19.07
C LEU A 34 -3.73 2.82 18.67
N ALA A 35 -2.79 2.56 17.76
CA ALA A 35 -2.48 1.21 17.27
C ALA A 35 -1.86 0.31 18.36
N GLY A 36 -1.18 0.89 19.36
CA GLY A 36 -0.48 0.11 20.38
C GLY A 36 -1.37 -0.72 21.31
N GLY A 37 -2.66 -0.41 21.38
CA GLY A 37 -3.66 -1.22 22.11
C GLY A 37 -4.78 -1.74 21.22
N ALA A 38 -4.65 -1.61 19.89
CA ALA A 38 -5.73 -1.92 18.97
C ALA A 38 -5.84 -3.42 18.68
N TYR A 39 -7.07 -3.90 18.57
CA TYR A 39 -7.35 -5.24 18.07
C TYR A 39 -7.23 -5.32 16.54
N SER A 40 -7.62 -4.26 15.83
CA SER A 40 -7.64 -4.23 14.38
C SER A 40 -7.11 -2.93 13.79
N VAL A 41 -6.21 -3.04 12.81
CA VAL A 41 -5.69 -1.91 12.03
C VAL A 41 -5.82 -2.21 10.54
N LEU A 42 -6.53 -1.34 9.81
CA LEU A 42 -6.68 -1.40 8.36
C LEU A 42 -5.93 -0.22 7.74
N THR A 43 -5.02 -0.47 6.81
CA THR A 43 -4.18 0.58 6.23
C THR A 43 -4.18 0.53 4.71
N VAL A 44 -4.34 1.69 4.07
CA VAL A 44 -3.98 1.90 2.65
C VAL A 44 -2.83 2.88 2.61
N HIS A 45 -1.69 2.45 2.12
CA HIS A 45 -0.51 3.31 2.02
C HIS A 45 -0.62 4.34 0.90
N SER A 46 0.05 5.48 1.09
CA SER A 46 0.26 6.45 0.03
C SER A 46 1.19 5.88 -1.06
N PRO A 47 0.95 6.14 -2.35
CA PRO A 47 1.89 5.77 -3.41
C PRO A 47 3.24 6.48 -3.30
N LYS A 48 3.31 7.60 -2.56
CA LYS A 48 4.51 8.41 -2.32
C LYS A 48 5.18 8.10 -0.98
N ARG A 49 4.89 6.93 -0.37
CA ARG A 49 5.41 6.59 0.95
C ARG A 49 6.94 6.44 0.92
N LYS A 50 7.60 7.00 1.93
CA LYS A 50 9.05 6.86 2.12
C LYS A 50 9.39 5.48 2.69
N ALA A 51 10.67 5.14 2.64
CA ALA A 51 11.19 3.93 3.26
C ALA A 51 10.75 3.84 4.73
N PRO A 52 10.40 2.64 5.22
CA PRO A 52 10.01 2.44 6.60
C PRO A 52 11.20 2.68 7.52
N ASP A 53 10.93 3.15 8.73
CA ASP A 53 11.94 3.32 9.78
C ASP A 53 12.22 1.95 10.43
N PRO A 54 13.43 1.38 10.27
CA PRO A 54 13.75 0.05 10.79
C PRO A 54 13.66 -0.03 12.32
N ALA A 55 13.84 1.09 13.03
CA ALA A 55 13.77 1.13 14.49
C ALA A 55 12.36 0.79 15.02
N ARG A 56 11.33 0.90 14.18
CA ARG A 56 9.93 0.64 14.55
C ARG A 56 9.50 -0.81 14.32
N LEU A 57 10.30 -1.59 13.59
CA LEU A 57 9.91 -2.94 13.17
C LEU A 57 9.65 -3.84 14.39
N ALA A 58 10.52 -3.82 15.40
CA ALA A 58 10.37 -4.61 16.61
C ALA A 58 9.03 -4.34 17.31
N THR A 59 8.67 -3.07 17.49
CA THR A 59 7.39 -2.68 18.11
C THR A 59 6.18 -3.20 17.35
N TYR A 60 6.20 -3.17 16.02
CA TYR A 60 5.08 -3.69 15.22
C TYR A 60 4.98 -5.22 15.31
N LEU A 61 6.12 -5.92 15.33
CA LEU A 61 6.15 -7.35 15.55
C LEU A 61 5.60 -7.73 16.93
N ASP A 62 5.94 -6.97 17.97
CA ASP A 62 5.42 -7.19 19.33
C ASP A 62 3.89 -7.04 19.38
N TRP A 63 3.33 -6.04 18.70
CA TRP A 63 1.87 -5.84 18.64
C TRP A 63 1.14 -6.94 17.88
N LEU A 64 1.71 -7.42 16.76
CA LEU A 64 1.17 -8.55 16.02
C LEU A 64 1.23 -9.83 16.85
N ALA A 65 2.35 -10.07 17.55
CA ALA A 65 2.51 -11.21 18.45
C ALA A 65 1.53 -11.17 19.65
N ALA A 66 1.16 -9.98 20.10
CA ALA A 66 0.13 -9.76 21.12
C ALA A 66 -1.31 -9.99 20.62
N GLY A 67 -1.50 -10.30 19.33
CA GLY A 67 -2.80 -10.68 18.75
C GLY A 67 -3.51 -9.58 17.95
N SER A 68 -2.85 -8.47 17.64
CA SER A 68 -3.42 -7.43 16.78
C SER A 68 -3.59 -7.95 15.34
N SER A 69 -4.76 -7.72 14.73
CA SER A 69 -5.10 -8.14 13.37
C SER A 69 -4.92 -6.99 12.38
N TRP A 70 -3.88 -7.05 11.57
CA TRP A 70 -3.56 -6.00 10.61
C TRP A 70 -3.87 -6.43 9.18
N ARG A 71 -4.38 -5.48 8.39
CA ARG A 71 -4.58 -5.62 6.94
C ARG A 71 -4.11 -4.38 6.23
N THR A 72 -3.20 -4.57 5.29
CA THR A 72 -2.46 -3.49 4.67
C THR A 72 -2.52 -3.58 3.15
N ILE A 73 -3.02 -2.53 2.49
CA ILE A 73 -3.00 -2.38 1.03
C ILE A 73 -1.81 -1.49 0.64
N LEU A 74 -0.97 -2.04 -0.21
CA LEU A 74 0.20 -1.40 -0.80
C LEU A 74 -0.12 -0.99 -2.25
N PRO A 75 -0.02 0.30 -2.63
CA PRO A 75 0.08 0.65 -4.03
C PRO A 75 1.32 -0.01 -4.64
N ARG A 76 1.22 -0.59 -5.84
CA ARG A 76 2.37 -1.27 -6.49
C ARG A 76 3.61 -0.40 -6.58
N SER A 77 3.45 0.90 -6.79
CA SER A 77 4.57 1.86 -6.88
C SER A 77 5.46 1.86 -5.63
N VAL A 78 4.91 1.55 -4.45
CA VAL A 78 5.65 1.56 -3.18
C VAL A 78 6.64 0.39 -3.12
N LEU A 79 6.38 -0.72 -3.81
CA LEU A 79 7.30 -1.86 -3.84
C LEU A 79 8.62 -1.56 -4.56
N ALA A 80 8.67 -0.50 -5.38
CA ALA A 80 9.90 -0.02 -6.00
C ALA A 80 10.79 0.79 -5.04
N THR A 81 10.27 1.18 -3.87
CA THR A 81 11.05 1.88 -2.84
C THR A 81 12.04 0.90 -2.19
N PRO A 82 13.35 1.21 -2.16
CA PRO A 82 14.35 0.32 -1.56
C PRO A 82 14.01 -0.09 -0.12
N GLY A 83 14.11 -1.38 0.16
CA GLY A 83 13.84 -1.97 1.49
C GLY A 83 12.36 -2.08 1.89
N TYR A 84 11.43 -1.49 1.12
CA TYR A 84 10.01 -1.51 1.47
C TYR A 84 9.40 -2.91 1.30
N LEU A 85 9.78 -3.61 0.23
CA LEU A 85 9.31 -4.97 -0.01
C LEU A 85 9.75 -5.92 1.10
N ASP A 86 11.06 -5.96 1.41
CA ASP A 86 11.60 -6.84 2.45
C ASP A 86 10.94 -6.57 3.81
N TYR A 87 10.78 -5.29 4.16
CA TYR A 87 10.06 -4.87 5.35
C TYR A 87 8.62 -5.37 5.38
N SER A 88 7.89 -5.22 4.26
CA SER A 88 6.49 -5.65 4.16
C SER A 88 6.36 -7.17 4.24
N LEU A 89 7.31 -7.93 3.66
CA LEU A 89 7.33 -9.39 3.75
C LEU A 89 7.57 -9.88 5.18
N VAL A 90 8.43 -9.21 5.95
CA VAL A 90 8.65 -9.53 7.37
C VAL A 90 7.35 -9.37 8.17
N LEU A 91 6.67 -8.24 8.02
CA LEU A 91 5.39 -8.00 8.71
C LEU A 91 4.28 -8.93 8.20
N HIS A 92 4.25 -9.21 6.89
CA HIS A 92 3.30 -10.13 6.28
C HIS A 92 3.36 -11.51 6.92
N ARG A 93 4.56 -12.05 7.07
CA ARG A 93 4.78 -13.35 7.70
C ARG A 93 4.53 -13.35 9.21
N ALA A 94 4.57 -12.17 9.83
CA ALA A 94 4.27 -11.98 11.25
C ALA A 94 2.77 -11.78 11.54
N GLY A 95 1.91 -11.68 10.51
CA GLY A 95 0.46 -11.61 10.66
C GLY A 95 -0.22 -10.34 10.16
N ASP A 96 0.53 -9.33 9.67
CA ASP A 96 -0.07 -8.20 8.95
C ASP A 96 -0.38 -8.59 7.52
N LEU A 97 -1.63 -8.91 7.20
CA LEU A 97 -1.96 -9.38 5.87
C LEU A 97 -1.77 -8.23 4.86
N HIS A 98 -0.74 -8.35 4.02
CA HIS A 98 -0.47 -7.38 2.97
C HIS A 98 -1.07 -7.80 1.63
N ARG A 99 -1.70 -6.85 0.93
CA ARG A 99 -2.13 -6.98 -0.46
C ARG A 99 -1.64 -5.81 -1.31
N VAL A 100 -1.49 -6.02 -2.60
CA VAL A 100 -1.00 -5.05 -3.59
C VAL A 100 -2.14 -4.60 -4.49
N ALA A 101 -2.33 -3.29 -4.57
CA ALA A 101 -3.27 -2.65 -5.48
C ALA A 101 -2.52 -2.08 -6.71
N ASP A 102 -2.99 -2.46 -7.90
CA ASP A 102 -2.46 -1.97 -9.18
C ASP A 102 -3.13 -0.67 -9.63
N VAL A 103 -4.30 -0.36 -9.08
CA VAL A 103 -5.03 0.89 -9.30
C VAL A 103 -4.89 1.82 -8.09
N PRO A 104 -4.98 3.15 -8.28
CA PRO A 104 -5.00 4.09 -7.16
C PRO A 104 -6.14 3.78 -6.19
N VAL A 105 -5.82 3.75 -4.89
CA VAL A 105 -6.78 3.61 -3.80
C VAL A 105 -6.57 4.78 -2.84
N GLN A 106 -7.67 5.31 -2.30
CA GLN A 106 -7.63 6.39 -1.33
C GLN A 106 -6.80 5.97 -0.11
N GLN A 107 -5.77 6.76 0.24
CA GLN A 107 -4.99 6.56 1.45
C GLN A 107 -5.91 6.70 2.67
N MET A 108 -5.85 5.72 3.57
CA MET A 108 -6.56 5.75 4.84
C MET A 108 -5.91 4.84 5.88
N VAL A 109 -6.18 5.11 7.17
CA VAL A 109 -5.90 4.18 8.28
C VAL A 109 -7.16 4.07 9.12
N ILE A 110 -7.60 2.88 9.47
CA ILE A 110 -8.77 2.64 10.32
C ILE A 110 -8.33 1.79 11.50
N ILE A 111 -8.65 2.21 12.71
CA ILE A 111 -8.25 1.54 13.96
C ILE A 111 -9.53 1.17 14.72
N ASP A 112 -9.69 -0.12 15.01
CA ASP A 112 -10.82 -0.72 15.75
C ASP A 112 -12.21 -0.28 15.24
N ARG A 113 -12.31 0.12 13.96
CA ARG A 113 -13.51 0.73 13.36
C ARG A 113 -14.09 1.88 14.19
N THR A 114 -13.24 2.55 14.98
CA THR A 114 -13.60 3.67 15.85
C THR A 114 -12.93 4.96 15.37
N TYR A 115 -11.71 4.85 14.87
CA TYR A 115 -10.95 5.97 14.34
C TYR A 115 -10.62 5.72 12.88
N ALA A 116 -10.80 6.73 12.03
CA ALA A 116 -10.31 6.72 10.66
C ALA A 116 -9.43 7.95 10.39
N PHE A 117 -8.31 7.76 9.72
CA PHE A 117 -7.41 8.82 9.29
C PHE A 117 -7.41 8.90 7.77
N VAL A 118 -7.64 10.08 7.22
CA VAL A 118 -7.54 10.35 5.78
C VAL A 118 -6.71 11.62 5.54
N PRO A 119 -6.01 11.74 4.40
CA PRO A 119 -5.35 13.00 4.05
C PRO A 119 -6.33 14.17 4.06
N ALA A 120 -5.95 15.29 4.67
CA ALA A 120 -6.76 16.51 4.67
C ALA A 120 -6.75 17.22 3.31
N VAL A 121 -5.77 16.88 2.46
CA VAL A 121 -5.67 17.29 1.07
C VAL A 121 -5.45 16.02 0.23
N PRO A 122 -6.28 15.74 -0.78
CA PRO A 122 -6.08 14.60 -1.68
C PRO A 122 -4.68 14.59 -2.30
N ASP A 123 -4.16 13.39 -2.61
CA ASP A 123 -2.89 13.14 -3.32
C ASP A 123 -1.61 13.77 -2.75
N THR A 124 -1.70 14.32 -1.53
CA THR A 124 -0.61 15.05 -0.88
C THR A 124 -0.06 14.21 0.26
N TYR A 125 1.09 13.58 0.03
CA TYR A 125 1.86 12.96 1.12
C TYR A 125 2.45 14.07 1.99
N ALA A 126 2.28 13.94 3.31
CA ALA A 126 2.99 14.72 4.33
C ALA A 126 2.52 16.16 4.67
N ALA A 127 1.30 16.58 4.29
CA ALA A 127 0.84 17.94 4.62
C ALA A 127 -0.10 18.02 5.84
N ALA A 128 -1.15 17.19 5.92
CA ALA A 128 -2.14 17.21 7.00
C ALA A 128 -3.07 15.99 6.88
N ALA A 129 -3.67 15.54 7.99
CA ALA A 129 -4.68 14.48 7.99
C ALA A 129 -5.88 14.86 8.86
N LEU A 130 -7.02 14.26 8.56
CA LEU A 130 -8.22 14.31 9.38
C LEU A 130 -8.35 12.99 10.12
N GLN A 131 -8.49 13.04 11.44
CA GLN A 131 -9.00 11.94 12.25
C GLN A 131 -10.52 12.09 12.35
N LEU A 132 -11.22 11.02 12.04
CA LEU A 132 -12.67 10.94 11.97
C LEU A 132 -13.12 9.92 13.01
N THR A 133 -14.13 10.27 13.80
CA THR A 133 -14.70 9.39 14.84
C THR A 133 -16.20 9.17 14.69
N GLU A 134 -16.85 9.83 13.72
CA GLU A 134 -18.27 9.63 13.43
C GLU A 134 -18.52 8.19 12.94
N PRO A 135 -19.30 7.35 13.67
CA PRO A 135 -19.43 5.93 13.37
C PRO A 135 -19.88 5.64 11.94
N GLY A 136 -20.83 6.42 11.41
CA GLY A 136 -21.31 6.25 10.04
C GLY A 136 -20.25 6.54 8.97
N VAL A 137 -19.37 7.52 9.23
CA VAL A 137 -18.27 7.87 8.33
C VAL A 137 -17.18 6.80 8.39
N VAL A 138 -16.82 6.37 9.60
CA VAL A 138 -15.83 5.30 9.80
C VAL A 138 -16.29 3.99 9.17
N ALA A 139 -17.58 3.64 9.30
CA ALA A 139 -18.16 2.48 8.65
C ALA A 139 -18.08 2.56 7.12
N ALA A 140 -18.46 3.70 6.52
CA ALA A 140 -18.37 3.90 5.08
C ALA A 140 -16.92 3.79 4.55
N LEU A 141 -15.93 4.29 5.31
CA LEU A 141 -14.51 4.14 4.98
C LEU A 141 -14.04 2.69 5.11
N ALA A 142 -14.54 1.95 6.12
CA ALA A 142 -14.24 0.53 6.26
C ALA A 142 -14.81 -0.29 5.10
N ASP A 143 -16.00 0.05 4.60
CA ASP A 143 -16.58 -0.57 3.40
C ASP A 143 -15.76 -0.26 2.15
N LEU A 144 -15.32 0.99 1.98
CA LEU A 144 -14.43 1.38 0.88
C LEU A 144 -13.09 0.62 0.95
N PHE A 145 -12.52 0.46 2.14
CA PHE A 145 -11.34 -0.38 2.36
C PHE A 145 -11.61 -1.82 1.93
N GLN A 146 -12.73 -2.41 2.36
CA GLN A 146 -13.07 -3.81 2.05
C GLN A 146 -13.21 -4.03 0.53
N GLN A 147 -13.85 -3.10 -0.19
CA GLN A 147 -13.94 -3.17 -1.65
C GLN A 147 -12.57 -3.08 -2.35
N ALA A 148 -11.64 -2.29 -1.81
CA ALA A 148 -10.28 -2.24 -2.33
C ALA A 148 -9.50 -3.52 -1.99
N TRP A 149 -9.68 -4.04 -0.78
CA TRP A 149 -9.07 -5.26 -0.29
C TRP A 149 -9.42 -6.48 -1.14
N ASP A 150 -10.70 -6.63 -1.49
CA ASP A 150 -11.19 -7.77 -2.27
C ASP A 150 -10.67 -7.77 -3.72
N ARG A 151 -10.28 -6.61 -4.24
CA ARG A 151 -9.68 -6.45 -5.58
C ARG A 151 -8.15 -6.49 -5.58
N ALA A 152 -7.52 -6.36 -4.41
CA ALA A 152 -6.07 -6.35 -4.29
C ALA A 152 -5.50 -7.79 -4.30
N THR A 153 -4.28 -7.94 -4.81
CA THR A 153 -3.59 -9.24 -4.91
C THR A 153 -2.77 -9.50 -3.66
N ASP A 154 -2.70 -10.73 -3.16
CA ASP A 154 -1.78 -11.08 -2.07
C ASP A 154 -0.33 -10.64 -2.34
N LEU A 155 0.40 -10.18 -1.32
CA LEU A 155 1.77 -9.68 -1.49
C LEU A 155 2.73 -10.73 -2.08
N GLU A 156 2.70 -11.97 -1.60
CA GLU A 156 3.62 -13.00 -2.09
C GLU A 156 3.30 -13.36 -3.55
N LEU A 157 2.01 -13.48 -3.89
CA LEU A 157 1.57 -13.68 -5.28
C LEU A 157 1.92 -12.48 -6.18
N ALA A 158 1.79 -11.26 -5.68
CA ALA A 158 2.17 -10.05 -6.41
C ALA A 158 3.67 -9.99 -6.69
N CYS A 159 4.51 -10.56 -5.82
CA CYS A 159 5.95 -10.71 -6.03
C CYS A 159 6.29 -11.78 -7.06
N GLU A 160 5.63 -12.93 -7.03
CA GLU A 160 5.81 -13.99 -8.06
C GLU A 160 5.44 -13.49 -9.46
N SER A 161 4.46 -12.58 -9.53
CA SER A 161 4.05 -11.95 -10.79
C SER A 161 5.07 -10.96 -11.36
N GLN A 162 6.10 -10.53 -10.62
CA GLN A 162 7.12 -9.60 -11.11
C GLN A 162 8.05 -10.24 -12.16
N PRO A 163 8.64 -9.45 -13.06
CA PRO A 163 9.65 -9.95 -13.97
C PRO A 163 10.96 -10.12 -13.20
N THR A 164 11.67 -11.21 -13.50
CA THR A 164 13.06 -11.41 -13.05
C THR A 164 13.97 -10.34 -13.68
N ASP A 165 15.17 -10.15 -13.13
CA ASP A 165 16.13 -9.18 -13.69
C ASP A 165 16.47 -9.50 -15.16
N GLU A 166 16.58 -10.78 -15.50
CA GLU A 166 16.75 -11.23 -16.88
C GLU A 166 15.56 -10.81 -17.76
N GLN A 167 14.32 -11.00 -17.29
CA GLN A 167 13.12 -10.60 -18.04
C GLN A 167 13.01 -9.08 -18.18
N ARG A 168 13.41 -8.31 -17.16
CA ARG A 168 13.51 -6.84 -17.25
C ARG A 168 14.56 -6.43 -18.28
N GLN A 169 15.70 -7.10 -18.29
CA GLN A 169 16.75 -6.86 -19.27
C GLN A 169 16.26 -7.17 -20.69
N VAL A 170 15.51 -8.25 -20.89
CA VAL A 170 14.86 -8.58 -22.17
C VAL A 170 13.92 -7.45 -22.60
N LEU A 171 13.02 -6.99 -21.71
CA LEU A 171 12.05 -5.93 -22.00
C LEU A 171 12.72 -4.59 -22.32
N SER A 172 13.76 -4.24 -21.57
CA SER A 172 14.57 -3.04 -21.82
C SER A 172 15.27 -3.11 -23.18
N LEU A 173 15.87 -4.24 -23.53
CA LEU A 173 16.52 -4.44 -24.83
C LEU A 173 15.50 -4.46 -25.98
N MET A 174 14.35 -5.12 -25.82
CA MET A 174 13.25 -5.10 -26.80
C MET A 174 12.78 -3.67 -27.12
N SER A 175 12.89 -2.76 -26.15
CA SER A 175 12.45 -1.36 -26.27
C SER A 175 13.54 -0.40 -26.73
N SER A 176 14.82 -0.82 -26.73
CA SER A 176 15.98 0.07 -26.94
C SER A 176 16.87 -0.27 -28.14
N VAL A 177 16.68 -1.43 -28.78
CA VAL A 177 17.43 -1.80 -29.99
C VAL A 177 16.54 -2.37 -31.08
N ASP A 178 16.84 -2.02 -32.33
CA ASP A 178 16.05 -2.44 -33.50
C ASP A 178 16.27 -3.89 -33.91
N LYS A 179 17.39 -4.51 -33.48
CA LYS A 179 17.82 -5.84 -33.94
C LYS A 179 18.07 -6.78 -32.77
N ASP A 180 17.42 -7.94 -32.82
CA ASP A 180 17.58 -9.00 -31.81
C ASP A 180 19.00 -9.54 -31.72
N SER A 181 19.77 -9.52 -32.81
CA SER A 181 21.18 -9.89 -32.79
C SER A 181 22.03 -8.94 -31.93
N VAL A 182 21.68 -7.64 -31.90
CA VAL A 182 22.31 -6.65 -31.02
C VAL A 182 21.89 -6.88 -29.58
N ALA A 183 20.60 -7.14 -29.33
CA ALA A 183 20.08 -7.44 -28.00
C ALA A 183 20.72 -8.70 -27.40
N ALA A 184 20.75 -9.79 -28.17
CA ALA A 184 21.37 -11.06 -27.77
C ALA A 184 22.84 -10.89 -27.41
N ARG A 185 23.59 -10.13 -28.23
CA ARG A 185 25.01 -9.80 -27.95
C ARG A 185 25.16 -8.99 -26.66
N ARG A 186 24.29 -7.99 -26.41
CA ARG A 186 24.31 -7.18 -25.17
C ARG A 186 23.96 -7.99 -23.92
N MET A 187 23.13 -9.01 -24.06
CA MET A 187 22.76 -9.93 -22.97
C MET A 187 23.77 -11.08 -22.79
N GLY A 188 24.73 -11.23 -23.70
CA GLY A 188 25.75 -12.29 -23.63
C GLY A 188 25.22 -13.69 -23.99
N VAL A 189 24.13 -13.78 -24.75
CA VAL A 189 23.48 -15.06 -25.11
C VAL A 189 23.38 -15.26 -26.63
N SER A 190 23.12 -16.50 -27.07
CA SER A 190 22.85 -16.79 -28.49
C SER A 190 21.53 -16.15 -28.96
N LEU A 191 21.40 -15.87 -30.25
CA LEU A 191 20.15 -15.32 -30.82
C LEU A 191 18.94 -16.24 -30.56
N ARG A 192 19.14 -17.57 -30.64
CA ARG A 192 18.10 -18.56 -30.33
C ARG A 192 17.65 -18.46 -28.87
N THR A 193 18.61 -18.32 -27.95
CA THR A 193 18.33 -18.15 -26.52
C THR A 193 17.55 -16.86 -26.28
N TYR A 194 17.99 -15.74 -26.88
CA TYR A 194 17.29 -14.46 -26.79
C TYR A 194 15.83 -14.55 -27.27
N HIS A 195 15.58 -15.14 -28.44
CA HIS A 195 14.20 -15.33 -28.94
C HIS A 195 13.33 -16.16 -27.99
N ARG A 196 13.91 -17.16 -27.30
CA ARG A 196 13.19 -17.94 -26.29
C ARG A 196 12.82 -17.08 -25.07
N HIS A 197 13.71 -16.21 -24.61
CA HIS A 197 13.39 -15.27 -23.53
C HIS A 197 12.31 -14.27 -23.94
N VAL A 198 12.39 -13.74 -25.17
CA VAL A 198 11.35 -12.85 -25.73
C VAL A 198 9.99 -13.56 -25.79
N ALA A 199 9.94 -14.78 -26.33
CA ALA A 199 8.71 -15.57 -26.40
C ALA A 199 8.12 -15.85 -25.02
N HIS A 200 8.98 -16.16 -24.03
CA HIS A 200 8.55 -16.36 -22.65
C HIS A 200 7.98 -15.08 -22.02
N VAL A 201 8.66 -13.94 -22.18
CA VAL A 201 8.18 -12.63 -21.70
C VAL A 201 6.85 -12.24 -22.36
N MET A 202 6.74 -12.40 -23.68
CA MET A 202 5.49 -12.13 -24.40
C MET A 202 4.34 -13.03 -23.91
N SER A 203 4.62 -14.31 -23.66
CA SER A 203 3.64 -15.26 -23.10
C SER A 203 3.17 -14.84 -21.70
N ARG A 204 4.09 -14.47 -20.78
CA ARG A 204 3.73 -13.95 -19.45
C ARG A 204 2.91 -12.66 -19.53
N LEU A 205 3.18 -11.82 -20.53
CA LEU A 205 2.42 -10.61 -20.81
C LEU A 205 1.10 -10.87 -21.55
N GLY A 206 0.87 -12.10 -22.02
CA GLY A 206 -0.25 -12.47 -22.90
C GLY A 206 -0.25 -11.72 -24.24
N ALA A 207 0.90 -11.18 -24.65
CA ALA A 207 1.01 -10.26 -25.77
C ALA A 207 1.23 -11.00 -27.08
N ALA A 208 0.46 -10.65 -28.12
CA ALA A 208 0.59 -11.26 -29.45
C ALA A 208 1.74 -10.65 -30.27
N ASN A 209 2.18 -9.45 -29.92
CA ASN A 209 3.29 -8.75 -30.58
C ASN A 209 4.09 -7.89 -29.59
N ARG A 210 5.24 -7.39 -30.03
CA ARG A 210 6.17 -6.61 -29.18
C ARG A 210 5.58 -5.30 -28.69
N PHE A 211 4.76 -4.65 -29.51
CA PHE A 211 4.10 -3.40 -29.13
C PHE A 211 3.12 -3.63 -27.96
N GLN A 212 2.28 -4.67 -28.07
CA GLN A 212 1.40 -5.09 -26.98
C GLN A 212 2.20 -5.52 -25.75
N ALA A 213 3.34 -6.18 -25.93
CA ALA A 213 4.21 -6.56 -24.82
C ALA A 213 4.74 -5.31 -24.09
N ALA A 214 5.25 -4.31 -24.81
CA ALA A 214 5.73 -3.06 -24.23
C ALA A 214 4.61 -2.29 -23.50
N ALA A 215 3.41 -2.19 -24.10
CA ALA A 215 2.27 -1.54 -23.47
C ALA A 215 1.86 -2.22 -22.15
N ARG A 216 1.71 -3.54 -22.15
CA ARG A 216 1.34 -4.31 -20.94
C ARG A 216 2.44 -4.35 -19.89
N ALA A 217 3.70 -4.39 -20.32
CA ALA A 217 4.84 -4.29 -19.41
C ALA A 217 4.80 -2.94 -18.67
N LYS A 218 4.50 -1.85 -19.37
CA LYS A 218 4.33 -0.52 -18.76
C LYS A 218 3.12 -0.47 -17.82
N GLU A 219 1.96 -1.02 -18.22
CA GLU A 219 0.76 -1.09 -17.37
C GLU A 219 1.01 -1.86 -16.07
N ARG A 220 1.83 -2.92 -16.11
CA ARG A 220 2.21 -3.73 -14.94
C ARG A 220 3.39 -3.17 -14.16
N GLY A 221 4.00 -2.06 -14.62
CA GLY A 221 5.20 -1.48 -14.02
C GLY A 221 6.46 -2.35 -14.12
N TRP A 222 6.58 -3.16 -15.17
CA TRP A 222 7.75 -4.00 -15.45
C TRP A 222 8.91 -3.23 -16.10
N ILE A 223 8.59 -2.10 -16.76
CA ILE A 223 9.50 -1.13 -17.39
C ILE A 223 8.96 0.29 -17.25
#